data_AF-A0A4P5PHJ2-F1
#
_entry.id   AF-A0A4P5PHJ2-F1
#
_cell.length_a   1.000
_cell.length_b   1.000
_cell.length_c   1.000
_cell.angle_alpha   90.00
_cell.angle_beta   90.00
_cell.angle_gamma   90.00
#
_symmetry.space_group_name_H-M   'P 1'
#
loop_
_entity.id
_entity.type
_entity.pdbx_description
1 polymer ?
#
loop_
_entity_poly.entity_id
_entity_poly.type
_entity_poly.pdbx_seq_one_letter_code
_entity_poly.pdbx_strand_id
1 'polypeptide(L)'
;MRGTVSENQRHYFYESPFLMQGENQLSLSELRTIFIRTLANNPHANYVSGDYFLEKKQRRVTIWRKDGKSLSREELFAIDEVLPKIFETY
;
A
#
# COMPACT_ATOMS: atom_id res chain seq x y z
N MET A 1 -0.17 14.61 1.85
CA MET A 1 -0.42 13.16 1.96
C MET A 1 -1.89 12.97 2.26
N ARG A 2 -2.57 12.10 1.51
CA ARG A 2 -3.97 11.70 1.67
C ARG A 2 -4.17 10.75 2.85
N GLY A 3 -3.20 9.87 3.12
CA GLY A 3 -3.22 8.99 4.29
C GLY A 3 -2.70 9.64 5.58
N THR A 4 -2.82 8.89 6.67
CA THR A 4 -2.32 9.24 8.00
C THR A 4 -1.23 8.27 8.44
N VAL A 5 -0.42 8.64 9.43
CA VAL A 5 0.69 7.83 9.92
C VAL A 5 0.58 7.69 11.44
N SER A 6 0.93 6.53 11.99
CA SER A 6 1.01 6.32 13.43
C SER A 6 2.02 7.26 14.09
N GLU A 7 1.87 7.51 15.40
CA GLU A 7 2.75 8.42 16.16
C GLU A 7 4.25 8.05 16.07
N ASN A 8 4.56 6.75 16.01
CA ASN A 8 5.93 6.24 15.85
C ASN A 8 6.38 6.11 14.39
N GLN A 9 5.59 6.58 13.44
CA GLN A 9 5.83 6.54 11.99
C GLN A 9 5.99 5.13 11.39
N ARG A 10 5.57 4.07 12.08
CA ARG A 10 5.74 2.68 11.60
C ARG A 10 4.60 2.20 10.70
N HIS A 11 3.41 2.77 10.87
CA HIS A 11 2.24 2.37 10.11
C HIS A 11 1.70 3.56 9.34
N TYR A 12 1.50 3.36 8.04
CA TYR A 12 0.74 4.25 7.19
C TYR A 12 -0.68 3.71 7.04
N PHE A 13 -1.67 4.59 7.06
CA PHE A 13 -3.08 4.26 6.96
C PHE A 13 -3.74 5.08 5.85
N TYR A 14 -4.45 4.39 4.96
CA TYR A 14 -5.27 5.01 3.94
C TYR A 14 -6.70 4.49 4.04
N GLU A 15 -7.66 5.40 4.08
CA GLU A 15 -9.07 5.07 4.11
C GLU A 15 -9.77 5.74 2.92
N SER A 16 -10.54 4.97 2.16
CA SER A 16 -11.26 5.49 1.00
C SER A 16 -12.51 4.66 0.71
N PRO A 17 -13.63 5.30 0.33
CA PRO A 17 -14.86 4.60 -0.02
C PRO A 17 -14.70 3.73 -1.28
N PHE A 18 -13.75 4.08 -2.15
CA PHE A 18 -13.45 3.38 -3.39
C PHE A 18 -12.72 2.05 -3.16
N LEU A 19 -12.15 1.81 -1.99
CA LEU A 19 -11.54 0.52 -1.62
C LEU A 19 -12.55 -0.64 -1.54
N MET A 20 -13.86 -0.36 -1.61
CA MET A 20 -14.90 -1.38 -1.76
C MET A 20 -15.40 -1.52 -3.20
N GLN A 21 -14.99 -0.61 -4.09
CA GLN A 21 -15.46 -0.52 -5.47
C GLN A 21 -14.36 -0.90 -6.48
N GLY A 22 -13.07 -0.71 -6.13
CA GLY A 22 -11.88 -1.05 -6.93
C GLY A 22 -11.29 -2.43 -6.60
N GLU A 23 -12.12 -3.46 -6.69
CA GLU A 23 -11.65 -4.86 -6.72
C GLU A 23 -12.18 -5.49 -7.99
N ASN A 24 -11.93 -4.88 -9.17
CA ASN A 24 -12.42 -5.30 -10.48
C ASN A 24 -11.90 -6.69 -10.85
N GLN A 25 -12.46 -7.73 -10.22
CA GLN A 25 -12.11 -9.14 -10.31
C GLN A 25 -10.71 -9.52 -9.83
N LEU A 26 -9.87 -8.56 -9.40
CA LEU A 26 -8.57 -8.84 -8.84
C LEU A 26 -8.66 -9.20 -7.36
N SER A 27 -7.95 -10.26 -6.99
CA SER A 27 -7.75 -10.65 -5.60
C SER A 27 -6.85 -9.64 -4.87
N LEU A 28 -6.99 -9.56 -3.55
CA LEU A 28 -6.12 -8.74 -2.70
C LEU A 28 -4.63 -9.09 -2.90
N SER A 29 -4.30 -10.35 -3.20
CA SER A 29 -2.93 -10.80 -3.47
C SER A 29 -2.36 -10.21 -4.76
N GLU A 30 -3.19 -10.04 -5.79
CA GLU A 30 -2.81 -9.40 -7.05
C GLU A 30 -2.61 -7.89 -6.84
N LEU A 31 -3.54 -7.22 -6.16
CA LEU A 31 -3.42 -5.80 -5.82
C LEU A 31 -2.15 -5.51 -5.01
N ARG A 32 -1.82 -6.37 -4.04
CA ARG A 32 -0.56 -6.32 -3.28
C ARG A 32 0.67 -6.45 -4.17
N THR A 33 0.61 -7.35 -5.15
CA THR A 33 1.71 -7.58 -6.09
C THR A 33 1.90 -6.36 -7.01
N ILE A 34 0.81 -5.80 -7.52
CA ILE A 34 0.83 -4.57 -8.33
C ILE A 34 1.42 -3.42 -7.49
N PHE A 35 0.96 -3.26 -6.25
CA PHE A 35 1.49 -2.26 -5.32
C PHE A 35 3.01 -2.36 -5.15
N ILE A 36 3.53 -3.55 -4.83
CA ILE A 36 4.98 -3.71 -4.64
C ILE A 36 5.76 -3.44 -5.94
N ARG A 37 5.26 -3.90 -7.09
CA ARG A 37 5.91 -3.65 -8.39
C ARG A 37 5.96 -2.17 -8.73
N THR A 38 4.87 -1.45 -8.53
CA THR A 38 4.79 -0.01 -8.81
C THR A 38 5.63 0.78 -7.82
N LEU A 39 5.56 0.47 -6.52
CA LEU A 39 6.33 1.17 -5.49
C LEU A 39 7.84 0.97 -5.65
N ALA A 40 8.28 -0.26 -5.93
CA ALA A 40 9.69 -0.57 -6.16
C ALA A 40 10.17 -0.21 -7.58
N ASN A 41 9.27 0.29 -8.44
CA ASN A 41 9.50 0.49 -9.87
C ASN A 41 10.19 -0.73 -10.53
N ASN A 42 9.76 -1.93 -10.16
CA ASN A 42 10.39 -3.18 -10.58
C ASN A 42 9.30 -4.20 -10.99
N PRO A 43 9.19 -4.56 -12.29
CA PRO A 43 8.15 -5.46 -12.77
C PRO A 43 8.29 -6.90 -12.26
N HIS A 44 9.50 -7.30 -11.83
CA HIS A 44 9.77 -8.64 -11.30
C HIS A 44 9.55 -8.74 -9.78
N ALA A 45 9.28 -7.62 -9.10
CA ALA A 45 8.99 -7.66 -7.68
C ALA A 45 7.67 -8.40 -7.42
N ASN A 46 7.61 -9.08 -6.27
CA ASN A 46 6.39 -9.75 -5.83
C ASN A 46 6.16 -9.43 -4.34
N TYR A 47 4.95 -9.71 -3.85
CA TYR A 47 4.62 -9.38 -2.47
C TYR A 47 5.50 -10.09 -1.43
N VAL A 48 5.97 -11.30 -1.74
CA VAL A 48 6.85 -12.07 -0.85
C VAL A 48 8.21 -11.39 -0.72
N SER A 49 8.76 -10.89 -1.82
CA SER A 49 10.07 -10.23 -1.88
C SER A 49 10.04 -8.74 -1.56
N GLY A 50 8.87 -8.10 -1.54
CA GLY A 50 8.74 -6.69 -1.18
C GLY A 50 9.07 -6.40 0.28
N ASP A 51 9.57 -5.20 0.58
CA ASP A 51 9.96 -4.79 1.94
C ASP A 51 8.79 -4.34 2.82
N TYR A 52 7.56 -4.39 2.29
CA TYR A 52 6.36 -3.89 2.95
C TYR A 52 5.32 -4.99 3.14
N PHE A 53 4.64 -4.93 4.27
CA PHE A 53 3.36 -5.58 4.48
C PHE A 53 2.24 -4.61 4.12
N LEU A 54 1.19 -5.14 3.49
CA LEU A 54 -0.02 -4.40 3.17
C LEU A 54 -1.21 -5.22 3.67
N GLU A 55 -2.00 -4.67 4.57
CA GLU A 55 -3.24 -5.26 5.03
C GLU A 55 -4.43 -4.40 4.59
N LYS A 56 -5.46 -5.03 4.06
CA LYS A 56 -6.73 -4.37 3.73
C LYS A 56 -7.82 -4.92 4.64
N LYS A 57 -8.54 -4.02 5.30
CA LYS A 57 -9.73 -4.33 6.09
C LYS A 57 -10.84 -3.37 5.70
N GLN A 58 -11.87 -3.89 5.03
CA GLN A 58 -12.99 -3.11 4.51
C GLN A 58 -12.49 -1.92 3.66
N ARG A 59 -12.70 -0.69 4.17
CA ARG A 59 -12.35 0.60 3.55
C ARG A 59 -10.98 1.14 3.92
N ARG A 60 -10.19 0.38 4.68
CA ARG A 60 -8.88 0.81 5.17
C ARG A 60 -7.78 -0.11 4.68
N VAL A 61 -6.68 0.49 4.23
CA VAL A 61 -5.41 -0.17 3.98
C VAL A 61 -4.39 0.32 5.00
N THR A 62 -3.64 -0.61 5.56
CA THR A 62 -2.53 -0.36 6.49
C THR A 62 -1.25 -0.90 5.87
N ILE A 63 -0.18 -0.09 5.89
CA ILE A 63 1.13 -0.45 5.33
C ILE A 63 2.22 -0.22 6.37
N TRP A 64 3.15 -1.16 6.46
CA TRP A 64 4.32 -1.07 7.33
C TRP A 64 5.48 -1.85 6.74
N ARG A 65 6.71 -1.52 7.16
CA ARG A 65 7.90 -2.25 6.74
C ARG A 65 7.96 -3.62 7.41
N LYS A 66 8.41 -4.63 6.68
CA LYS A 66 8.62 -5.99 7.22
C LYS A 66 9.71 -6.02 8.30
N ASP A 67 10.69 -5.13 8.20
CA ASP A 67 11.76 -4.99 9.19
C ASP A 67 11.34 -4.23 10.47
N GLY A 68 10.09 -3.75 10.54
CA GLY A 68 9.53 -3.05 11.70
C GLY A 68 10.08 -1.65 11.92
N LYS A 69 10.90 -1.12 11.01
CA LYS A 69 11.41 0.26 11.09
C LYS A 69 10.30 1.27 10.76
N SER A 70 10.54 2.51 11.17
CA SER A 70 9.70 3.64 10.77
C SER A 70 9.82 3.88 9.26
N LEU A 71 8.71 4.32 8.66
CA LEU A 71 8.65 4.73 7.27
C LEU A 71 9.33 6.09 7.13
N SER A 72 10.27 6.20 6.19
CA SER A 72 10.88 7.50 5.89
C SER A 72 9.86 8.43 5.23
N ARG A 73 10.18 9.73 5.18
CA ARG A 73 9.30 10.72 4.54
C ARG A 73 9.12 10.42 3.05
N GLU A 74 10.18 9.99 2.38
CA GLU A 74 10.19 9.60 0.97
C GLU A 74 9.33 8.35 0.74
N GLU A 75 9.45 7.35 1.61
CA GLU A 75 8.61 6.14 1.57
C GLU A 75 7.13 6.51 1.75
N LEU A 76 6.80 7.35 2.73
CA LEU A 76 5.44 7.82 2.96
C LEU A 76 4.86 8.55 1.75
N PHE A 77 5.63 9.44 1.11
CA PHE A 77 5.20 10.12 -0.10
C PHE A 77 4.96 9.15 -1.26
N ALA A 78 5.87 8.20 -1.49
CA ALA A 78 5.72 7.21 -2.56
C ALA A 78 4.50 6.31 -2.32
N ILE A 79 4.30 5.85 -1.08
CA ILE A 79 3.13 5.06 -0.68
C ILE A 79 1.84 5.85 -0.91
N ASP A 80 1.80 7.11 -0.46
CA ASP A 80 0.63 7.99 -0.59
C ASP A 80 0.28 8.30 -2.05
N GLU A 81 1.27 8.32 -2.94
CA GLU A 81 1.06 8.53 -4.37
C GLU A 81 0.52 7.26 -5.04
N VAL A 82 1.16 6.12 -4.79
CA VAL A 82 0.92 4.85 -5.50
C VAL A 82 -0.33 4.15 -5.03
N LEU A 83 -0.55 4.08 -3.71
CA LEU A 83 -1.60 3.24 -3.14
C LEU A 83 -3.01 3.61 -3.64
N PRO A 84 -3.43 4.90 -3.62
CA PRO A 84 -4.77 5.26 -4.08
C PRO A 84 -4.97 4.94 -5.56
N LYS A 85 -3.96 5.20 -6.40
CA LYS A 85 -4.05 4.94 -7.85
C LYS A 85 -4.36 3.47 -8.13
N ILE A 86 -3.73 2.54 -7.41
CA ILE A 86 -3.91 1.11 -7.65
C ILE A 86 -5.30 0.65 -7.24
N PHE A 87 -5.76 0.99 -6.03
CA PHE A 87 -7.02 0.48 -5.51
C PHE A 87 -8.26 1.30 -5.93
N GLU A 88 -8.08 2.41 -6.65
CA GLU A 88 -9.17 3.19 -7.25
C GLU A 88 -9.29 2.96 -8.76
N THR A 89 -8.21 2.52 -9.42
CA THR A 89 -8.20 2.26 -10.88
C THR A 89 -8.55 0.81 -11.21
N TYR A 90 -7.98 -0.12 -10.46
CA TYR A 90 -8.27 -1.55 -10.55
C TYR A 90 -9.32 -1.92 -9.52
#